data_AF-K1SS01-F1
#
_entry.id   AF-K1SS01-F1
#
_cell.length_a   1.000
_cell.length_b   1.000
_cell.length_c   1.000
_cell.angle_alpha   90.00
_cell.angle_beta   90.00
_cell.angle_gamma   90.00
#
_symmetry.space_group_name_H-M   'P 1'
#
loop_
_entity.id
_entity.type
_entity.pdbx_description
1 polymer ?
#
loop_
_entity_poly.entity_id
_entity_poly.type
_entity_poly.pdbx_seq_one_letter_code
_entity_poly.pdbx_strand_id
1 'polypeptide(L)'
;MLSDIAADFGITEARAGLLITVYAWVVALVSLPLMLAVARMECRRLMLGVLGLFIASHVLSGLSSSYAMLMASRIGVACAHAVFWSIVSPLAVRVAPKGAQSAALGLIITGTSIAMIVGLPLGRVIGLYVGWRTTFFFIAAVAAAVWLFLAAIFPRVPSRDTISLRKVPSLLGNPALV
;
A
#
# COMPACT_ATOMS: atom_id res chain seq x y z
N MET A 1 -2.32 12.60 -15.54
CA MET A 1 -1.22 11.71 -15.14
C MET A 1 -0.88 10.69 -16.21
N LEU A 2 -1.79 9.80 -16.64
CA LEU A 2 -1.43 8.82 -17.69
C LEU A 2 -0.94 9.50 -18.99
N SER A 3 -1.63 10.56 -19.44
CA SER A 3 -1.21 11.38 -20.57
C SER A 3 0.16 12.04 -20.37
N ASP A 4 0.42 12.59 -19.18
CA ASP A 4 1.70 13.24 -18.85
C ASP A 4 2.86 12.24 -18.83
N ILE A 5 2.64 11.06 -18.23
CA ILE A 5 3.62 9.95 -18.19
C ILE A 5 3.87 9.43 -19.61
N ALA A 6 2.83 9.33 -20.43
CA ALA A 6 2.94 8.89 -21.81
C ALA A 6 3.79 9.86 -22.64
N ALA A 7 3.54 11.17 -22.50
CA ALA A 7 4.32 12.21 -23.14
C ALA A 7 5.79 12.21 -22.68
N ASP A 8 6.07 12.15 -21.38
CA ASP A 8 7.42 12.17 -20.82
C ASP A 8 8.29 11.00 -21.29
N PHE A 9 7.71 9.82 -21.48
CA PHE A 9 8.43 8.63 -21.93
C PHE A 9 8.30 8.34 -23.43
N GLY A 10 7.60 9.19 -24.19
CA GLY A 10 7.36 8.97 -25.62
C GLY A 10 6.60 7.68 -25.93
N ILE A 11 5.68 7.27 -25.06
CA ILE A 11 4.86 6.07 -25.21
C ILE A 11 3.38 6.43 -25.42
N THR A 12 2.56 5.47 -25.82
CA THR A 12 1.11 5.67 -25.92
C THR A 12 0.45 5.65 -24.54
N GLU A 13 -0.68 6.35 -24.40
CA GLU A 13 -1.48 6.31 -23.17
C GLU A 13 -1.96 4.89 -22.83
N ALA A 14 -2.28 4.09 -23.84
CA ALA A 14 -2.63 2.68 -23.66
C ALA A 14 -1.49 1.90 -22.99
N ARG A 15 -0.23 2.15 -23.38
CA ARG A 15 0.94 1.55 -22.74
C ARG A 15 1.14 2.07 -21.32
N ALA A 16 0.93 3.36 -21.07
CA ALA A 16 0.94 3.90 -19.71
C ALA A 16 -0.15 3.26 -18.82
N GLY A 17 -1.31 2.93 -19.39
CA GLY A 17 -2.40 2.22 -18.70
C GLY A 17 -2.00 0.84 -18.16
N LEU A 18 -1.00 0.17 -18.76
CA LEU A 18 -0.48 -1.09 -18.24
C LEU A 18 0.12 -0.96 -16.83
N LEU A 19 0.54 0.25 -16.41
CA LEU A 19 0.96 0.49 -15.03
C LEU A 19 -0.14 0.14 -14.04
N ILE A 20 -1.41 0.40 -14.37
CA ILE A 20 -2.56 0.10 -13.51
C ILE A 20 -2.87 -1.41 -13.57
N THR A 21 -2.88 -2.00 -14.76
CA THR A 21 -3.18 -3.43 -14.94
C THR A 21 -2.16 -4.31 -14.23
N VAL A 22 -0.86 -4.07 -14.44
CA VAL A 22 0.21 -4.83 -13.79
C VAL A 22 0.16 -4.63 -12.28
N TYR A 23 -0.09 -3.40 -11.81
CA TYR A 23 -0.29 -3.14 -10.39
C TYR A 23 -1.38 -4.03 -9.78
N ALA A 24 -2.56 -4.08 -10.41
CA ALA A 24 -3.69 -4.89 -9.94
C ALA A 24 -3.35 -6.39 -9.92
N TRP A 25 -2.71 -6.91 -10.97
CA TRP A 25 -2.28 -8.31 -11.03
C TRP A 25 -1.23 -8.66 -9.99
N VAL A 26 -0.25 -7.78 -9.75
CA VAL A 26 0.76 -7.99 -8.70
C VAL A 26 0.09 -8.03 -7.34
N VAL A 27 -0.80 -7.08 -7.02
CA VAL A 27 -1.55 -7.14 -5.76
C VAL A 27 -2.32 -8.46 -5.66
N ALA A 28 -3.07 -8.86 -6.69
CA ALA A 28 -3.87 -10.08 -6.67
C ALA A 28 -3.03 -11.35 -6.45
N LEU A 29 -1.94 -11.52 -7.21
CA LEU A 29 -1.12 -12.73 -7.20
C LEU A 29 -0.17 -12.80 -6.00
N VAL A 30 0.35 -11.65 -5.56
CA VAL A 30 1.45 -11.58 -4.59
C VAL A 30 0.94 -11.37 -3.16
N SER A 31 -0.32 -10.92 -2.98
CA SER A 31 -0.90 -10.72 -1.64
C SER A 31 -0.83 -11.96 -0.76
N LEU A 32 -1.26 -13.11 -1.27
CA LEU A 32 -1.28 -14.35 -0.49
C LEU A 32 0.16 -14.83 -0.16
N PRO A 33 1.08 -15.01 -1.14
CA PRO A 33 2.47 -15.39 -0.83
C PRO A 33 3.19 -14.46 0.13
N LEU A 34 3.08 -13.13 -0.07
CA LEU A 34 3.74 -12.17 0.82
C LEU A 34 3.16 -12.21 2.23
N MET A 35 1.84 -12.27 2.37
CA MET A 35 1.19 -12.39 3.68
C MET A 35 1.72 -13.62 4.44
N LEU A 36 1.86 -14.77 3.76
CA LEU A 36 2.41 -15.99 4.35
C LEU A 36 3.87 -15.82 4.78
N ALA A 37 4.69 -15.18 3.93
CA ALA A 37 6.10 -14.93 4.20
C ALA A 37 6.31 -14.04 5.44
N VAL A 38 5.45 -13.04 5.63
CA VAL A 38 5.59 -12.05 6.74
C VAL A 38 4.76 -12.39 7.98
N ALA A 39 3.98 -13.48 7.97
CA ALA A 39 3.04 -13.83 9.05
C ALA A 39 3.70 -13.99 10.43
N ARG A 40 5.00 -14.33 10.47
CA ARG A 40 5.75 -14.51 11.73
C ARG A 40 6.49 -13.26 12.20
N MET A 41 6.50 -12.19 11.40
CA MET A 41 7.20 -10.96 11.74
C MET A 41 6.46 -10.20 12.85
N GLU A 42 7.22 -9.47 13.68
CA GLU A 42 6.65 -8.53 14.65
C GLU A 42 5.86 -7.42 13.91
N CYS A 43 4.62 -7.15 14.32
CA CYS A 43 3.75 -6.19 13.63
C CYS A 43 4.38 -4.81 13.47
N ARG A 44 5.11 -4.31 14.49
CA ARG A 44 5.80 -3.02 14.40
C ARG A 44 6.85 -3.01 13.31
N ARG A 45 7.73 -4.03 13.29
CA ARG A 45 8.79 -4.14 12.27
C ARG A 45 8.19 -4.28 10.88
N LEU A 46 7.13 -5.06 10.75
CA LEU A 46 6.45 -5.25 9.49
C LEU A 46 5.80 -3.95 8.99
N MET A 47 5.06 -3.23 9.83
CA MET A 47 4.44 -1.96 9.46
C MET A 47 5.49 -0.92 9.05
N LEU A 48 6.57 -0.77 9.82
CA LEU A 48 7.66 0.16 9.48
C LEU A 48 8.40 -0.27 8.20
N GLY A 49 8.62 -1.57 7.99
CA GLY A 49 9.25 -2.09 6.78
C GLY A 49 8.39 -1.88 5.53
N VAL A 50 7.08 -2.12 5.62
CA VAL A 50 6.11 -1.91 4.53
C VAL A 50 6.04 -0.43 4.15
N LEU A 51 5.94 0.46 5.12
CA LEU A 51 5.96 1.91 4.88
C LEU A 51 7.31 2.36 4.31
N GLY A 52 8.43 1.80 4.79
CA GLY A 52 9.74 2.06 4.21
C GLY A 52 9.83 1.66 2.74
N LEU A 53 9.34 0.47 2.38
CA LEU A 53 9.24 0.01 0.99
C LEU A 53 8.34 0.92 0.15
N PHE A 54 7.20 1.35 0.70
CA PHE A 54 6.27 2.26 0.05
C PHE A 54 6.94 3.61 -0.28
N ILE A 55 7.68 4.19 0.67
CA ILE A 55 8.43 5.44 0.50
C ILE A 55 9.52 5.25 -0.55
N ALA A 56 10.37 4.23 -0.41
CA ALA A 56 11.46 3.96 -1.35
C ALA A 56 10.93 3.77 -2.78
N SER A 57 9.82 3.06 -2.94
CA SER A 57 9.18 2.86 -4.23
C SER A 57 8.61 4.16 -4.81
N HIS A 58 8.05 5.06 -4.00
CA HIS A 58 7.59 6.37 -4.46
C HIS A 58 8.74 7.30 -4.85
N VAL A 59 9.83 7.30 -4.08
CA VAL A 59 11.07 8.01 -4.44
C VAL A 59 11.61 7.50 -5.77
N LEU A 60 11.64 6.18 -5.96
CA LEU A 60 12.06 5.56 -7.22
C LEU A 60 11.15 5.94 -8.39
N SER A 61 9.83 6.07 -8.17
CA SER A 61 8.91 6.58 -9.19
C SER A 61 9.21 8.03 -9.56
N GLY A 62 9.45 8.90 -8.57
CA GLY A 62 9.81 10.30 -8.81
C GLY A 62 11.12 10.45 -9.60
N LEU A 63 12.10 9.59 -9.31
CA LEU A 63 13.41 9.54 -9.99
C LEU A 63 13.42 8.73 -11.31
N SER A 64 12.29 8.14 -11.70
CA SER A 64 12.28 7.14 -12.78
C SER A 64 12.70 7.70 -14.13
N SER A 65 13.84 7.30 -14.69
CA SER A 65 14.29 7.79 -16.01
C SER A 65 13.74 6.98 -17.19
N SER A 66 13.06 5.86 -16.92
CA SER A 66 12.47 5.00 -17.93
C SER A 66 11.14 4.39 -17.48
N TYR A 67 10.31 4.00 -18.45
CA TYR A 67 9.06 3.28 -18.20
C TYR A 67 9.29 1.98 -17.40
N ALA A 68 10.37 1.25 -17.66
CA ALA A 68 10.69 0.02 -16.94
C ALA A 68 11.02 0.29 -15.46
N MET A 69 11.78 1.36 -15.18
CA MET A 69 12.07 1.79 -13.81
C MET A 69 10.79 2.23 -13.09
N LEU A 70 9.91 2.98 -13.77
CA LEU A 70 8.61 3.33 -13.22
C LEU A 70 7.77 2.07 -12.94
N MET A 71 7.71 1.12 -13.86
CA MET A 71 7.00 -0.16 -13.65
C MET A 71 7.54 -0.92 -12.44
N ALA A 72 8.86 -1.09 -12.33
CA ALA A 72 9.48 -1.76 -11.18
C ALA A 72 9.12 -1.06 -9.85
N SER A 73 9.12 0.27 -9.83
CA SER A 73 8.68 1.03 -8.66
C SER A 73 7.20 0.81 -8.33
N ARG A 74 6.32 0.68 -9.34
CA ARG A 74 4.89 0.38 -9.14
C ARG A 74 4.67 -1.02 -8.58
N ILE A 75 5.47 -2.00 -9.02
CA ILE A 75 5.48 -3.35 -8.43
C ILE A 75 5.87 -3.28 -6.94
N GLY A 76 6.88 -2.48 -6.59
CA GLY A 76 7.26 -2.24 -5.19
C GLY A 76 6.12 -1.65 -4.34
N VAL A 77 5.40 -0.65 -4.88
CA VAL A 77 4.21 -0.10 -4.22
C VAL A 77 3.10 -1.13 -4.10
N ALA A 78 2.86 -1.94 -5.14
CA ALA A 78 1.86 -3.01 -5.12
C ALA A 78 2.14 -4.03 -4.01
N CYS A 79 3.40 -4.45 -3.86
CA CYS A 79 3.82 -5.33 -2.77
C CYS A 79 3.58 -4.70 -1.39
N ALA A 80 3.95 -3.42 -1.21
CA ALA A 80 3.69 -2.72 0.04
C ALA A 80 2.19 -2.61 0.34
N HIS A 81 1.38 -2.27 -0.67
CA HIS A 81 -0.08 -2.14 -0.56
C HIS A 81 -0.73 -3.49 -0.21
N ALA A 82 -0.31 -4.58 -0.85
CA ALA A 82 -0.77 -5.93 -0.56
C ALA A 82 -0.54 -6.31 0.91
N VAL A 83 0.70 -6.15 1.40
CA VAL A 83 1.05 -6.48 2.78
C VAL A 83 0.34 -5.56 3.78
N PHE A 84 0.24 -4.26 3.48
CA PHE A 84 -0.44 -3.29 4.35
C PHE A 84 -1.87 -3.70 4.64
N TRP A 85 -2.67 -4.04 3.63
CA TRP A 85 -4.06 -4.45 3.83
C TRP A 85 -4.19 -5.79 4.56
N SER A 86 -3.23 -6.69 4.42
CA SER A 86 -3.25 -7.95 5.17
C SER A 86 -3.04 -7.76 6.69
N ILE A 87 -2.40 -6.66 7.12
CA ILE A 87 -2.03 -6.47 8.52
C ILE A 87 -2.71 -5.29 9.22
N VAL A 88 -3.23 -4.31 8.47
CA VAL A 88 -3.76 -3.07 9.06
C VAL A 88 -4.98 -3.34 9.96
N SER A 89 -5.90 -4.21 9.52
CA SER A 89 -7.10 -4.57 10.28
C SER A 89 -6.78 -5.29 11.61
N PRO A 90 -6.02 -6.40 11.65
CA PRO A 90 -5.67 -7.04 12.92
C PRO A 90 -4.81 -6.11 13.78
N LEU A 91 -3.96 -5.26 13.19
CA LEU A 91 -3.17 -4.31 13.97
C LEU A 91 -4.02 -3.24 14.64
N ALA A 92 -5.00 -2.66 13.93
CA ALA A 92 -5.89 -1.65 14.49
C ALA A 92 -6.72 -2.21 15.64
N VAL A 93 -7.25 -3.44 15.52
CA VAL A 93 -7.97 -4.13 16.58
C VAL A 93 -7.09 -4.34 17.83
N ARG A 94 -5.79 -4.60 17.65
CA ARG A 94 -4.84 -4.86 18.75
C ARG A 94 -4.36 -3.60 19.46
N VAL A 95 -4.29 -2.47 18.75
CA VAL A 95 -3.85 -1.18 19.31
C VAL A 95 -5.04 -0.40 19.90
N ALA A 96 -6.25 -0.67 19.44
CA ALA A 96 -7.46 -0.02 19.95
C ALA A 96 -7.69 -0.29 21.45
N PRO A 97 -8.17 0.71 22.20
CA PRO A 97 -8.69 0.49 23.55
C PRO A 97 -9.79 -0.58 23.57
N LYS A 98 -9.93 -1.27 24.71
CA LYS A 98 -10.99 -2.28 24.89
C LYS A 98 -12.37 -1.66 24.62
N GLY A 99 -13.14 -2.25 23.72
CA GLY A 99 -14.48 -1.78 23.33
C GLY A 99 -14.49 -0.81 22.14
N ALA A 100 -13.33 -0.32 21.69
CA ALA A 100 -13.22 0.64 20.59
C ALA A 100 -12.74 0.01 19.27
N GLN A 101 -12.73 -1.32 19.14
CA GLN A 101 -12.18 -2.01 17.98
C GLN A 101 -12.98 -1.73 16.69
N SER A 102 -14.32 -1.67 16.79
CA SER A 102 -15.17 -1.28 15.66
C SER A 102 -14.88 0.15 15.19
N ALA A 103 -14.70 1.08 16.13
CA ALA A 103 -14.34 2.47 15.82
C ALA A 103 -12.95 2.55 15.14
N ALA A 104 -11.98 1.76 15.59
CA ALA A 104 -10.65 1.71 14.98
C ALA A 104 -10.69 1.19 13.52
N LEU A 105 -11.51 0.17 13.25
CA LEU A 105 -11.75 -0.30 11.88
C LEU A 105 -12.49 0.74 11.04
N GLY A 106 -13.49 1.42 11.64
CA GLY A 106 -14.19 2.54 11.03
C GLY A 106 -13.23 3.65 10.60
N LEU A 107 -12.25 4.02 11.43
CA LEU A 107 -11.23 5.02 11.11
C LEU A 107 -10.37 4.63 9.90
N ILE A 108 -10.04 3.35 9.71
CA ILE A 108 -9.31 2.90 8.51
C ILE A 108 -10.15 3.16 7.25
N ILE A 109 -11.43 2.81 7.30
CA ILE A 109 -12.35 3.00 6.17
C ILE A 109 -12.55 4.49 5.90
N THR A 110 -12.83 5.28 6.93
CA THR A 110 -12.97 6.74 6.83
C THR A 110 -11.71 7.38 6.25
N GLY A 111 -10.52 6.96 6.70
CA GLY A 111 -9.25 7.44 6.14
C GLY A 111 -9.11 7.10 4.65
N THR A 112 -9.53 5.90 4.25
CA THR A 112 -9.55 5.47 2.83
C THR A 112 -10.52 6.32 2.00
N SER A 113 -11.72 6.60 2.53
CA SER A 113 -12.72 7.46 1.86
C SER A 113 -12.20 8.89 1.69
N ILE A 114 -11.61 9.48 2.74
CA ILE A 114 -11.00 10.81 2.67
C ILE A 114 -9.88 10.83 1.62
N ALA A 115 -9.04 9.78 1.59
CA ALA A 115 -7.96 9.67 0.61
C ALA A 115 -8.49 9.59 -0.84
N MET A 116 -9.61 8.91 -1.08
CA MET A 116 -10.23 8.88 -2.41
C MET A 116 -10.84 10.22 -2.80
N ILE A 117 -11.53 10.88 -1.87
CA ILE A 117 -12.24 12.15 -2.12
C ILE A 117 -11.26 13.30 -2.30
N VAL A 118 -10.26 13.42 -1.43
CA VAL A 118 -9.34 14.56 -1.38
C VAL A 118 -8.01 14.23 -2.06
N GLY A 119 -7.48 13.03 -1.81
CA GLY A 119 -6.15 12.64 -2.28
C GLY A 119 -6.04 12.52 -3.80
N LEU A 120 -7.05 11.95 -4.48
CA LEU A 120 -7.02 11.84 -5.94
C LEU A 120 -7.07 13.20 -6.66
N PRO A 121 -8.00 14.13 -6.33
CA PRO A 121 -7.99 15.48 -6.90
C PRO A 121 -6.71 16.23 -6.57
N LEU A 122 -6.24 16.20 -5.32
CA LEU A 122 -5.02 16.89 -4.91
C LEU A 122 -3.79 16.37 -5.64
N GLY A 123 -3.67 15.05 -5.77
CA GLY A 123 -2.60 14.42 -6.55
C GLY A 123 -2.64 14.81 -8.03
N ARG A 124 -3.84 14.93 -8.62
CA ARG A 124 -4.02 15.40 -10.00
C ARG A 124 -3.64 16.86 -10.17
N VAL A 125 -4.07 17.74 -9.24
CA VAL A 125 -3.73 19.17 -9.26
C VAL A 125 -2.22 19.36 -9.21
N ILE A 126 -1.54 18.72 -8.25
CA ILE A 126 -0.06 18.77 -8.17
C ILE A 126 0.57 18.27 -9.48
N GLY A 127 0.01 17.19 -10.03
CA GLY A 127 0.42 16.62 -11.30
C GLY A 127 0.36 17.56 -12.49
N LEU A 128 -0.74 18.31 -12.60
CA LEU A 128 -0.98 19.24 -13.69
C LEU A 128 -0.10 20.49 -13.60
N TYR A 129 0.13 21.01 -12.40
CA TYR A 129 0.88 22.27 -12.21
C TYR A 129 2.39 22.07 -12.07
N VAL A 130 2.82 20.98 -11.43
CA VAL A 130 4.23 20.78 -11.02
C VAL A 130 4.79 19.44 -11.54
N GLY A 131 4.03 18.72 -12.37
CA GLY A 131 4.43 17.47 -13.00
C GLY A 131 4.14 16.22 -12.15
N TRP A 132 4.02 15.08 -12.82
CA TRP A 132 3.65 13.82 -12.14
C TRP A 132 4.73 13.28 -11.19
N ARG A 133 6.00 13.60 -11.43
CA ARG A 133 7.13 13.19 -10.58
C ARG A 133 7.03 13.80 -9.18
N THR A 134 6.66 15.09 -9.09
CA THR A 134 6.54 15.80 -7.82
C THR A 134 5.37 15.26 -7.01
N THR A 135 4.28 14.82 -7.65
CA THR A 135 3.21 14.09 -6.95
C THR A 135 3.72 12.83 -6.24
N PHE A 136 4.59 12.04 -6.88
CA PHE A 136 5.17 10.86 -6.23
C PHE A 136 6.11 11.24 -5.06
N PHE A 137 6.93 12.28 -5.21
CA PHE A 137 7.75 12.78 -4.10
C PHE A 137 6.91 13.34 -2.95
N PHE A 138 5.82 14.03 -3.26
CA PHE A 138 4.89 14.55 -2.25
C PHE A 138 4.28 13.41 -1.44
N ILE A 139 3.80 12.35 -2.11
CA ILE A 139 3.30 11.14 -1.44
C ILE A 139 4.39 10.49 -0.59
N ALA A 140 5.62 10.40 -1.10
CA ALA A 140 6.75 9.86 -0.34
C ALA A 140 7.05 10.70 0.91
N ALA A 141 7.01 12.03 0.82
CA ALA A 141 7.26 12.93 1.94
C ALA A 141 6.17 12.79 3.04
N VAL A 142 4.90 12.76 2.65
CA VAL A 142 3.80 12.53 3.60
C VAL A 142 3.92 11.15 4.25
N ALA A 143 4.21 10.11 3.48
CA ALA A 143 4.43 8.76 4.01
C ALA A 143 5.64 8.70 4.94
N ALA A 144 6.72 9.44 4.64
CA ALA A 144 7.90 9.54 5.50
C ALA A 144 7.57 10.24 6.84
N ALA A 145 6.76 11.29 6.82
CA ALA A 145 6.30 11.93 8.05
C ALA A 145 5.48 10.96 8.93
N VAL A 146 4.56 10.22 8.32
CA VAL A 146 3.78 9.17 9.01
C VAL A 146 4.71 8.06 9.53
N TRP A 147 5.69 7.64 8.73
CA TRP A 147 6.65 6.62 9.12
C TRP A 147 7.50 7.05 10.31
N LEU A 148 7.99 8.30 10.34
CA LEU A 148 8.74 8.85 11.47
C LEU A 148 7.87 8.94 12.73
N PHE A 149 6.63 9.41 12.58
CA PHE A 149 5.67 9.48 13.69
C PHE A 149 5.39 8.10 14.28
N LEU A 150 5.14 7.10 13.43
CA LEU A 150 4.97 5.71 13.86
C LEU A 150 6.26 5.13 14.45
N ALA A 151 7.42 5.42 13.88
CA ALA A 151 8.69 4.94 14.42
C ALA A 151 8.93 5.44 15.85
N ALA A 152 8.54 6.68 16.15
CA ALA A 152 8.67 7.30 17.46
C ALA A 152 7.65 6.77 18.49
N ILE A 153 6.37 6.63 18.11
CA ILE A 153 5.28 6.40 19.07
C ILE A 153 4.83 4.94 19.12
N PHE A 154 5.00 4.18 18.02
CA PHE A 154 4.34 2.89 17.89
C PHE A 154 4.90 1.86 18.88
N PRO A 155 4.08 1.31 19.80
CA PRO A 155 4.55 0.37 20.79
C PRO A 155 4.99 -0.94 20.13
N ARG A 156 5.93 -1.66 20.76
CA ARG A 156 6.27 -3.02 20.31
C ARG A 156 5.09 -3.92 20.64
N VAL A 157 4.46 -4.45 19.60
CA VAL A 157 3.30 -5.35 19.72
C VAL A 157 3.79 -6.76 19.35
N PRO A 158 4.01 -7.67 20.33
CA PRO A 158 4.56 -9.02 20.06
C PRO A 158 3.67 -9.78 19.07
N SER A 159 4.22 -10.56 18.15
CA SER A 159 3.38 -11.46 17.33
C SER A 159 2.81 -12.55 18.24
N ARG A 160 1.51 -12.49 18.54
CA ARG A 160 0.76 -13.61 19.14
C ARG A 160 -0.39 -13.92 18.19
N ASP A 161 -0.48 -15.20 17.87
CA ASP A 161 -1.42 -15.87 16.97
C ASP A 161 -1.11 -15.71 15.48
N THR A 162 -0.24 -16.61 15.02
CA THR A 162 -0.10 -16.98 13.61
C THR A 162 -1.47 -17.31 13.03
N ILE A 163 -1.80 -16.73 11.87
CA ILE A 163 -2.85 -17.24 10.98
C ILE A 163 -2.64 -18.76 10.88
N SER A 164 -3.53 -19.54 11.50
CA SER A 164 -3.43 -21.00 11.48
C SER A 164 -3.83 -21.48 10.09
N LEU A 165 -2.83 -21.68 9.24
CA LEU A 165 -2.97 -22.16 7.86
C LEU A 165 -3.67 -23.53 7.74
N ARG A 166 -3.88 -24.20 8.88
CA ARG A 166 -4.70 -25.41 8.99
C ARG A 166 -6.16 -25.18 8.59
N LYS A 167 -6.63 -23.93 8.53
CA LYS A 167 -8.02 -23.58 8.14
C LYS A 167 -8.19 -23.13 6.69
N VAL A 168 -7.11 -22.92 5.91
CA VAL A 168 -7.22 -22.51 4.49
C VAL A 168 -7.94 -23.58 3.65
N PRO A 169 -7.67 -24.89 3.80
CA PRO A 169 -8.42 -25.92 3.07
C PRO A 169 -9.90 -25.99 3.48
N SER A 170 -10.25 -25.66 4.72
CA SER A 170 -11.65 -25.65 5.18
C SER A 170 -12.47 -24.47 4.67
N LEU A 171 -11.85 -23.41 4.16
CA LEU A 171 -12.55 -22.27 3.55
C LEU A 171 -12.96 -22.54 2.11
N LEU A 172 -12.20 -23.36 1.38
CA LEU A 172 -12.55 -23.80 0.01
C LEU A 172 -13.74 -24.78 -0.01
N GLY A 173 -14.05 -25.42 1.12
CA GLY A 173 -15.17 -26.35 1.27
C GLY A 173 -16.45 -25.71 1.80
N ASN A 174 -16.49 -24.38 2.00
CA ASN A 174 -17.66 -23.71 2.55
C ASN A 174 -18.56 -23.18 1.41
N PRO A 175 -19.72 -23.80 1.14
CA PRO A 175 -20.62 -23.41 0.04
C PRO A 175 -21.29 -22.05 0.25
N ALA A 176 -21.07 -21.38 1.39
CA ALA A 176 -21.51 -20.00 1.61
C ALA A 176 -20.52 -18.95 1.03
N LEU A 177 -19.34 -19.37 0.54
CA LEU A 177 -18.29 -18.49 -0.01
C LEU A 177 -18.02 -18.72 -1.51
N VAL A 178 -18.75 -19.64 -2.16
CA VAL A 178 -18.70 -19.92 -3.61
C VAL A 178 -19.97 -19.42 -4.27
#